data_AF-A0A936PQX6-F1
#
_entry.id   AF-A0A936PQX6-F1
#
_cell.length_a   1.000
_cell.length_b   1.000
_cell.length_c   1.000
_cell.angle_alpha   90.00
_cell.angle_beta   90.00
_cell.angle_gamma   90.00
#
_symmetry.space_group_name_H-M   'P 1'
#
loop_
_entity.id
_entity.type
_entity.pdbx_description
1 polymer ?
#
loop_
_entity_poly.entity_id
_entity_poly.type
_entity_poly.pdbx_seq_one_letter_code
_entity_poly.pdbx_strand_id
1 'polypeptide(L)'
;MYKAISIITLALMTLSTCIGQTVSKENDPVVHPYLINTKRIKTLSGKDISYYLNNKSIDENSKLFYEGKFAISDDEKTFAICDSITTDNPDTRPFYLYVFCRIIEISDGAIAEVMGEYCTAYMIKFPCDFINNLSSEEYDLPKKEWLGFVAFEQDSKTDFENFTRLIDEKLQSGCTNSINSWTEIKGEINGFEQEP
;
A
#
# COMPACT_ATOMS: atom_id res chain seq x y z
N MET A 1 -50.69 -29.62 47.22
CA MET A 1 -50.61 -28.18 46.98
C MET A 1 -49.14 -27.79 46.83
N TYR A 2 -48.78 -27.20 45.68
CA TYR A 2 -47.56 -26.44 45.34
C TYR A 2 -46.18 -27.10 45.55
N LYS A 3 -45.51 -27.54 44.47
CA LYS A 3 -44.59 -26.78 43.56
C LYS A 3 -43.23 -26.46 44.20
N ALA A 4 -42.16 -27.02 43.63
CA ALA A 4 -40.92 -26.30 43.30
C ALA A 4 -39.99 -27.19 42.46
N ILE A 5 -40.10 -27.08 41.14
CA ILE A 5 -39.04 -27.51 40.21
C ILE A 5 -38.11 -26.30 40.11
N SER A 6 -36.92 -26.37 40.72
CA SER A 6 -35.88 -25.36 40.51
C SER A 6 -35.08 -25.72 39.26
N ILE A 7 -35.51 -25.18 38.11
CA ILE A 7 -34.69 -25.12 36.91
C ILE A 7 -33.73 -23.93 37.11
N ILE A 8 -32.46 -24.23 37.40
CA ILE A 8 -31.39 -23.24 37.37
C ILE A 8 -30.98 -23.07 35.90
N THR A 9 -31.59 -22.09 35.24
CA THR A 9 -31.18 -21.65 33.90
C THR A 9 -29.91 -20.80 34.07
N LEU A 10 -28.74 -21.40 33.83
CA LEU A 10 -27.46 -20.71 33.79
C LEU A 10 -27.39 -19.89 32.49
N ALA A 11 -27.78 -18.62 32.55
CA ALA A 11 -27.58 -17.67 31.47
C ALA A 11 -26.10 -17.26 31.44
N LEU A 12 -25.30 -17.91 30.59
CA LEU A 12 -23.99 -17.38 30.20
C LEU A 12 -24.21 -16.14 29.32
N MET A 13 -24.19 -14.96 29.93
CA MET A 13 -23.92 -13.72 29.19
C MET A 13 -22.42 -13.68 28.90
N THR A 14 -22.03 -14.13 27.71
CA THR A 14 -20.73 -13.78 27.15
C THR A 14 -20.77 -12.29 26.82
N LEU A 15 -20.31 -11.44 27.75
CA LEU A 15 -19.85 -10.10 27.39
C LEU A 15 -18.67 -10.28 26.43
N SER A 16 -18.97 -10.25 25.14
CA SER A 16 -17.97 -10.03 24.11
C SER A 16 -17.54 -8.58 24.25
N THR A 17 -16.52 -8.33 25.08
CA THR A 17 -15.85 -7.03 25.06
C THR A 17 -15.29 -6.86 23.65
N CYS A 18 -15.89 -5.97 22.88
CA CYS A 18 -15.26 -5.38 21.71
C CYS A 18 -14.02 -4.65 22.22
N ILE A 19 -12.91 -5.37 22.36
CA ILE A 19 -11.61 -4.75 22.48
C ILE A 19 -11.38 -4.15 21.11
N GLY A 20 -11.81 -2.90 20.94
CA GLY A 20 -11.42 -2.11 19.79
C GLY A 20 -9.90 -2.16 19.73
N GLN A 21 -9.36 -2.63 18.62
CA GLN A 21 -7.92 -2.74 18.43
C GLN A 21 -7.31 -1.38 18.75
N THR A 22 -6.53 -1.35 19.83
CA THR A 22 -5.93 -0.11 20.31
C THR A 22 -4.69 0.13 19.46
N VAL A 23 -4.75 1.15 18.63
CA VAL A 23 -3.62 1.58 17.80
C VAL A 23 -2.55 2.18 18.73
N SER A 24 -1.26 1.96 18.43
CA SER A 24 -0.16 2.53 19.21
C SER A 24 -0.21 4.06 19.18
N LYS A 25 0.42 4.72 20.16
CA LYS A 25 0.46 6.19 20.20
C LYS A 25 1.06 6.77 18.93
N GLU A 26 2.08 6.10 18.41
CA GLU A 26 2.83 6.44 17.20
C GLU A 26 1.97 6.36 15.93
N ASN A 27 0.92 5.54 15.94
CA ASN A 27 -0.03 5.40 14.83
C ASN A 27 -1.40 6.01 15.16
N ASP A 28 -1.53 6.76 16.26
CA ASP A 28 -2.81 7.34 16.68
C ASP A 28 -3.16 8.51 15.75
N PRO A 29 -4.26 8.43 14.97
CA PRO A 29 -4.67 9.50 14.05
C PRO A 29 -5.04 10.81 14.76
N VAL A 30 -5.32 10.78 16.06
CA VAL A 30 -5.56 11.99 16.87
C VAL A 30 -4.26 12.72 17.17
N VAL A 31 -3.17 11.96 17.39
CA VAL A 31 -1.84 12.51 17.67
C VAL A 31 -1.14 12.93 16.38
N HIS A 32 -1.31 12.16 15.30
CA HIS A 32 -0.65 12.34 14.01
C HIS A 32 -1.65 12.52 12.85
N PRO A 33 -2.49 13.58 12.85
CA PRO A 33 -3.60 13.74 11.91
C PRO A 33 -3.18 14.03 10.47
N TYR A 34 -1.90 14.31 10.21
CA TYR A 34 -1.34 14.56 8.89
C TYR A 34 -0.72 13.33 8.23
N LEU A 35 -0.60 12.22 8.97
CA LEU A 35 -0.02 10.94 8.51
C LEU A 35 -1.09 9.88 8.25
N ILE A 36 -2.32 10.30 7.94
CA ILE A 36 -3.46 9.41 7.68
C ILE A 36 -3.94 9.52 6.23
N ASN A 37 -4.60 8.47 5.76
CA ASN A 37 -5.33 8.57 4.50
C ASN A 37 -6.59 9.45 4.64
N THR A 38 -6.71 10.44 3.77
CA THR A 38 -7.89 11.31 3.67
C THR A 38 -8.72 11.07 2.41
N LYS A 39 -8.18 10.35 1.42
CA LYS A 39 -8.82 10.07 0.13
C LYS A 39 -9.49 8.69 0.18
N ARG A 40 -10.77 8.61 -0.16
CA ARG A 40 -11.53 7.34 -0.20
C ARG A 40 -12.28 7.21 -1.50
N ILE A 41 -12.33 5.99 -2.02
CA ILE A 41 -13.02 5.64 -3.26
C ILE A 41 -14.15 4.64 -2.97
N LYS A 42 -15.17 4.65 -3.83
CA LYS A 42 -16.30 3.70 -3.72
C LYS A 42 -16.00 2.39 -4.43
N THR A 43 -15.26 2.46 -5.52
CA THR A 43 -14.93 1.32 -6.38
C THR A 43 -13.44 1.33 -6.65
N LEU A 44 -12.83 0.14 -6.64
CA LEU A 44 -11.44 -0.11 -6.98
C LEU A 44 -11.33 -1.39 -7.82
N SER A 45 -10.75 -1.27 -9.01
CA SER A 45 -10.62 -2.29 -10.04
C SER A 45 -11.93 -3.03 -10.31
N GLY A 46 -13.00 -2.24 -10.47
CA GLY A 46 -14.35 -2.73 -10.76
C GLY A 46 -15.08 -3.38 -9.59
N LYS A 47 -14.51 -3.41 -8.38
CA LYS A 47 -15.13 -3.96 -7.16
C LYS A 47 -15.47 -2.84 -6.20
N ASP A 48 -16.61 -2.95 -5.51
CA ASP A 48 -16.95 -2.04 -4.41
C ASP A 48 -15.88 -2.14 -3.31
N ILE A 49 -15.55 -1.04 -2.66
CA ILE A 49 -14.50 -1.01 -1.63
C ILE A 49 -14.77 -1.99 -0.48
N SER A 50 -16.04 -2.27 -0.16
CA SER A 50 -16.42 -3.25 0.85
C SER A 50 -15.94 -4.67 0.52
N TYR A 51 -15.70 -5.01 -0.75
CA TYR A 51 -15.05 -6.26 -1.14
C TYR A 51 -13.69 -6.41 -0.45
N TYR A 52 -12.86 -5.36 -0.50
CA TYR A 52 -11.52 -5.35 0.06
C TYR A 52 -11.54 -5.23 1.58
N LEU A 53 -12.38 -4.35 2.12
CA LEU A 53 -12.48 -4.16 3.58
C LEU A 53 -12.95 -5.45 4.30
N ASN A 54 -13.83 -6.23 3.66
CA ASN A 54 -14.27 -7.52 4.19
C ASN A 54 -13.35 -8.70 3.83
N ASN A 55 -12.29 -8.49 3.05
CA ASN A 55 -11.38 -9.55 2.63
C ASN A 55 -10.46 -9.95 3.79
N LYS A 56 -10.51 -11.23 4.21
CA LYS A 56 -9.71 -11.75 5.33
C LYS A 56 -8.21 -11.86 5.02
N SER A 57 -7.84 -11.86 3.74
CA SER A 57 -6.45 -11.90 3.30
C SER A 57 -5.80 -10.51 3.25
N ILE A 58 -6.57 -9.44 3.48
CA ILE A 58 -6.04 -8.10 3.67
C ILE A 58 -5.86 -7.88 5.17
N ASP A 59 -4.66 -7.48 5.57
CA ASP A 59 -4.32 -7.19 6.95
C ASP A 59 -5.13 -6.02 7.51
N GLU A 60 -5.26 -6.00 8.83
CA GLU A 60 -6.12 -5.02 9.50
C GLU A 60 -5.52 -3.61 9.48
N ASN A 61 -4.19 -3.45 9.52
CA ASN A 61 -3.56 -2.13 9.56
C ASN A 61 -3.75 -1.39 8.22
N SER A 62 -3.66 -2.09 7.08
CA SER A 62 -3.97 -1.52 5.76
C SER A 62 -5.41 -1.04 5.65
N LYS A 63 -6.37 -1.78 6.25
CA LYS A 63 -7.77 -1.37 6.30
C LYS A 63 -7.96 -0.16 7.21
N LEU A 64 -7.37 -0.17 8.40
CA LEU A 64 -7.43 0.95 9.32
C LEU A 64 -6.80 2.20 8.70
N PHE A 65 -5.67 2.07 8.00
CA PHE A 65 -5.04 3.17 7.27
C PHE A 65 -5.97 3.68 6.18
N TYR A 66 -6.53 2.81 5.34
CA TYR A 66 -7.52 3.20 4.33
C TYR A 66 -8.69 4.00 4.93
N GLU A 67 -9.19 3.55 6.09
CA GLU A 67 -10.27 4.21 6.84
C GLU A 67 -9.85 5.47 7.60
N GLY A 68 -8.59 5.90 7.51
CA GLY A 68 -8.05 7.06 8.23
C GLY A 68 -7.99 6.87 9.76
N LYS A 69 -7.97 5.62 10.23
CA LYS A 69 -7.94 5.21 11.64
C LYS A 69 -6.55 4.75 12.09
N PHE A 70 -5.55 4.85 11.22
CA PHE A 70 -4.17 4.49 11.47
C PHE A 70 -3.30 5.56 10.82
N ALA A 71 -2.41 6.17 11.61
CA ALA A 71 -1.37 7.06 11.12
C ALA A 71 -0.09 6.25 10.83
N ILE A 72 0.56 6.49 9.70
CA ILE A 72 1.84 5.85 9.43
C ILE A 72 2.92 6.37 10.38
N SER A 73 3.89 5.51 10.72
CA SER A 73 5.05 5.85 11.54
C SER A 73 6.27 5.04 11.10
N ASP A 74 7.43 5.34 11.67
CA ASP A 74 8.64 4.53 11.52
C ASP A 74 8.54 3.29 12.44
N ASP A 75 7.70 2.34 12.04
CA ASP A 75 7.46 1.11 12.79
C ASP A 75 7.16 -0.10 11.91
N GLU A 76 7.23 -1.28 12.52
CA GLU A 76 6.99 -2.57 11.87
C GLU A 76 5.59 -2.68 11.24
N LYS A 77 4.58 -1.97 11.76
CA LYS A 77 3.21 -2.06 11.24
C LYS A 77 3.09 -1.29 9.93
N THR A 78 3.66 -0.10 9.86
CA THR A 78 3.73 0.68 8.61
C THR A 78 4.55 -0.06 7.57
N PHE A 79 5.70 -0.61 7.93
CA PHE A 79 6.53 -1.36 6.98
C PHE A 79 5.86 -2.64 6.49
N ALA A 80 5.09 -3.33 7.34
CA ALA A 80 4.27 -4.47 6.88
C ALA A 80 3.16 -4.07 5.88
N ILE A 81 2.60 -2.86 5.98
CA ILE A 81 1.68 -2.33 4.96
C ILE A 81 2.44 -2.12 3.64
N CYS A 82 3.62 -1.51 3.69
CA CYS A 82 4.46 -1.25 2.51
C CYS A 82 4.92 -2.56 1.83
N ASP A 83 5.32 -3.58 2.60
CA ASP A 83 5.70 -4.90 2.07
C ASP A 83 4.58 -5.53 1.22
N SER A 84 3.32 -5.29 1.63
CA SER A 84 2.15 -5.94 1.05
C SER A 84 1.86 -5.54 -0.40
N ILE A 85 2.47 -4.46 -0.92
CA ILE A 85 2.36 -4.09 -2.34
C ILE A 85 2.91 -5.15 -3.27
N THR A 86 3.86 -5.95 -2.78
CA THR A 86 4.48 -7.02 -3.54
C THR A 86 3.71 -8.34 -3.46
N THR A 87 2.48 -8.35 -2.94
CA THR A 87 1.68 -9.57 -2.77
C THR A 87 1.47 -10.34 -4.10
N ASP A 88 1.62 -11.66 -4.03
CA ASP A 88 1.31 -12.56 -5.14
C ASP A 88 -0.20 -12.79 -5.31
N ASN A 89 -1.02 -12.33 -4.37
CA ASN A 89 -2.47 -12.45 -4.47
C ASN A 89 -3.04 -11.33 -5.37
N PRO A 90 -3.50 -11.64 -6.60
CA PRO A 90 -4.00 -10.63 -7.52
C PRO A 90 -5.33 -10.02 -7.05
N ASP A 91 -6.09 -10.70 -6.18
CA ASP A 91 -7.37 -10.19 -5.66
C ASP A 91 -7.20 -9.08 -4.62
N THR A 92 -6.04 -9.00 -3.96
CA THR A 92 -5.74 -8.00 -2.93
C THR A 92 -4.76 -6.94 -3.40
N ARG A 93 -3.93 -7.24 -4.41
CA ARG A 93 -2.94 -6.30 -4.96
C ARG A 93 -3.51 -4.92 -5.32
N PRO A 94 -4.69 -4.79 -5.98
CA PRO A 94 -5.28 -3.48 -6.24
C PRO A 94 -5.43 -2.62 -4.98
N PHE A 95 -5.91 -3.21 -3.90
CA PHE A 95 -6.09 -2.49 -2.63
C PHE A 95 -4.76 -2.07 -2.03
N TYR A 96 -3.76 -2.95 -2.03
CA TYR A 96 -2.43 -2.63 -1.52
C TYR A 96 -1.73 -1.55 -2.35
N LEU A 97 -1.85 -1.61 -3.68
CA LEU A 97 -1.34 -0.55 -4.55
C LEU A 97 -2.00 0.80 -4.22
N TYR A 98 -3.33 0.82 -4.08
CA TYR A 98 -4.04 2.05 -3.72
C TYR A 98 -3.57 2.60 -2.37
N VAL A 99 -3.52 1.77 -1.34
CA VAL A 99 -3.07 2.13 0.01
C VAL A 99 -1.66 2.69 -0.05
N PHE A 100 -0.74 2.02 -0.74
CA PHE A 100 0.65 2.46 -0.83
C PHE A 100 0.81 3.76 -1.60
N CYS A 101 0.05 4.00 -2.67
CA CYS A 101 0.02 5.31 -3.33
C CYS A 101 -0.38 6.42 -2.35
N ARG A 102 -1.34 6.16 -1.46
CA ARG A 102 -1.72 7.15 -0.43
C ARG A 102 -0.61 7.35 0.61
N ILE A 103 0.15 6.30 0.94
CA ILE A 103 1.32 6.42 1.82
C ILE A 103 2.38 7.30 1.18
N ILE A 104 2.76 7.05 -0.09
CA ILE A 104 3.75 7.87 -0.81
C ILE A 104 3.42 9.37 -0.76
N GLU A 105 2.15 9.75 -0.93
CA GLU A 105 1.73 11.15 -0.92
C GLU A 105 1.98 11.88 0.41
N ILE A 106 2.03 11.14 1.51
CA ILE A 106 2.13 11.68 2.87
C ILE A 106 3.41 11.25 3.59
N SER A 107 4.27 10.43 2.95
CA SER A 107 5.53 9.98 3.51
C SER A 107 6.50 11.14 3.66
N ASP A 108 7.02 11.32 4.87
CA ASP A 108 8.07 12.27 5.21
C ASP A 108 9.10 11.63 6.15
N GLY A 109 10.21 12.34 6.42
CA GLY A 109 11.24 11.91 7.37
C GLY A 109 11.74 10.49 7.14
N ALA A 110 11.81 9.70 8.21
CA ALA A 110 12.30 8.32 8.20
C ALA A 110 11.49 7.39 7.28
N ILE A 111 10.18 7.64 7.10
CA ILE A 111 9.35 6.83 6.21
C ILE A 111 9.75 7.09 4.76
N ALA A 112 9.96 8.36 4.38
CA ALA A 112 10.37 8.74 3.03
C ALA A 112 11.74 8.14 2.64
N GLU A 113 12.65 8.00 3.61
CA GLU A 113 13.99 7.42 3.39
C GLU A 113 13.95 5.96 2.90
N VAL A 114 12.92 5.19 3.26
CA VAL A 114 12.78 3.78 2.87
C VAL A 114 11.79 3.54 1.72
N MET A 115 11.11 4.59 1.22
CA MET A 115 10.11 4.42 0.15
C MET A 115 10.73 3.95 -1.18
N GLY A 116 12.00 4.29 -1.43
CA GLY A 116 12.76 3.91 -2.63
C GLY A 116 12.80 2.40 -2.84
N GLU A 117 13.09 1.65 -1.77
CA GLU A 117 13.14 0.19 -1.76
C GLU A 117 11.79 -0.42 -2.20
N TYR A 118 10.69 0.01 -1.58
CA TYR A 118 9.34 -0.49 -1.88
C TYR A 118 8.91 -0.15 -3.31
N CYS A 119 9.12 1.10 -3.72
CA CYS A 119 8.81 1.57 -5.08
C CYS A 119 9.55 0.73 -6.13
N THR A 120 10.83 0.47 -5.90
CA THR A 120 11.71 -0.32 -6.75
C THR A 120 11.25 -1.78 -6.81
N ALA A 121 10.99 -2.39 -5.66
CA ALA A 121 10.53 -3.76 -5.55
C ALA A 121 9.22 -4.00 -6.32
N TYR A 122 8.26 -3.09 -6.22
CA TYR A 122 7.00 -3.18 -6.96
C TYR A 122 7.22 -3.07 -8.48
N MET A 123 8.02 -2.11 -8.94
CA MET A 123 8.32 -1.96 -10.37
C MET A 123 9.03 -3.18 -10.95
N ILE A 124 9.98 -3.76 -10.21
CA ILE A 124 10.65 -5.00 -10.62
C ILE A 124 9.66 -6.16 -10.62
N LYS A 125 8.78 -6.28 -9.61
CA LYS A 125 7.88 -7.43 -9.50
C LYS A 125 6.76 -7.38 -10.54
N PHE A 126 6.12 -6.23 -10.71
CA PHE A 126 4.93 -6.01 -11.54
C PHE A 126 5.09 -4.84 -12.54
N PRO A 127 6.08 -4.89 -13.45
CA PRO A 127 6.37 -3.76 -14.33
C PRO A 127 5.20 -3.42 -15.27
N CYS A 128 4.47 -4.44 -15.74
CA CYS A 128 3.27 -4.23 -16.57
C CYS A 128 2.15 -3.53 -15.78
N ASP A 129 1.89 -3.98 -14.55
CA ASP A 129 0.85 -3.38 -13.70
C ASP A 129 1.23 -1.93 -13.36
N PHE A 130 2.50 -1.65 -13.07
CA PHE A 130 2.97 -0.28 -12.84
C PHE A 130 2.69 0.62 -14.05
N ILE A 131 3.18 0.25 -15.23
CA ILE A 131 3.03 1.07 -16.44
C ILE A 131 1.56 1.27 -16.81
N ASN A 132 0.74 0.22 -16.72
CA ASN A 132 -0.68 0.32 -17.05
C ASN A 132 -1.44 1.23 -16.08
N ASN A 133 -1.00 1.33 -14.82
CA ASN A 133 -1.67 2.15 -13.82
C ASN A 133 -1.17 3.59 -13.76
N LEU A 134 -0.01 3.94 -14.36
CA LEU A 134 0.51 5.32 -14.35
C LEU A 134 -0.47 6.37 -14.89
N SER A 135 -1.32 6.00 -15.84
CA SER A 135 -2.35 6.88 -16.40
C SER A 135 -3.74 6.64 -15.81
N SER A 136 -3.85 5.76 -14.82
CA SER A 136 -5.12 5.39 -14.21
C SER A 136 -5.53 6.43 -13.18
N GLU A 137 -6.63 7.12 -13.47
CA GLU A 137 -7.30 8.01 -12.50
C GLU A 137 -7.77 7.26 -11.25
N GLU A 138 -7.96 5.94 -11.33
CA GLU A 138 -8.41 5.12 -10.21
C GLU A 138 -7.40 5.08 -9.05
N TYR A 139 -6.11 5.01 -9.37
CA TYR A 139 -5.05 4.92 -8.38
C TYR A 139 -4.47 6.28 -8.00
N ASP A 140 -4.67 7.30 -8.84
CA ASP A 140 -4.10 8.65 -8.68
C ASP A 140 -2.63 8.56 -8.29
N LEU A 141 -1.86 7.74 -9.03
CA LEU A 141 -0.49 7.37 -8.70
C LEU A 141 0.36 8.64 -8.56
N PRO A 142 1.03 8.87 -7.40
CA PRO A 142 1.93 9.99 -7.19
C PRO A 142 3.24 9.77 -7.97
N LYS A 143 3.15 9.87 -9.30
CA LYS A 143 4.19 9.45 -10.25
C LYS A 143 5.51 10.17 -9.96
N LYS A 144 5.46 11.49 -9.71
CA LYS A 144 6.67 12.28 -9.49
C LYS A 144 7.41 11.80 -8.24
N GLU A 145 6.69 11.63 -7.14
CA GLU A 145 7.21 11.17 -5.86
C GLU A 145 7.75 9.74 -5.99
N TRP A 146 6.98 8.84 -6.60
CA TRP A 146 7.38 7.46 -6.82
C TRP A 146 8.68 7.36 -7.62
N LEU A 147 8.76 8.05 -8.76
CA LEU A 147 9.96 8.02 -9.61
C LEU A 147 11.14 8.71 -8.93
N GLY A 148 10.91 9.75 -8.13
CA GLY A 148 11.93 10.39 -7.31
C GLY A 148 12.51 9.43 -6.25
N PHE A 149 11.66 8.67 -5.58
CA PHE A 149 12.11 7.64 -4.63
C PHE A 149 12.91 6.53 -5.30
N VAL A 150 12.49 6.08 -6.48
CA VAL A 150 13.27 5.10 -7.26
C VAL A 150 14.61 5.67 -7.69
N ALA A 151 14.64 6.92 -8.16
CA ALA A 151 15.88 7.57 -8.56
C ALA A 151 16.87 7.69 -7.40
N PHE A 152 16.37 8.07 -6.21
CA PHE A 152 17.19 8.14 -4.99
C PHE A 152 17.80 6.78 -4.61
N GLU A 153 17.05 5.69 -4.81
CA GLU A 153 17.52 4.33 -4.55
C GLU A 153 18.61 3.86 -5.54
N GLN A 154 18.62 4.41 -6.76
CA GLN A 154 19.63 4.07 -7.76
C GLN A 154 20.86 4.98 -7.61
N ASP A 155 21.63 4.77 -6.54
CA ASP A 155 22.75 5.63 -6.14
C ASP A 155 23.97 5.61 -7.08
N SER A 156 23.96 4.70 -8.06
CA SER A 156 25.00 4.60 -9.08
C SER A 156 24.45 4.24 -10.45
N LYS A 157 25.21 4.59 -11.48
CA LYS A 157 24.95 4.16 -12.86
C LYS A 157 24.80 2.63 -12.98
N THR A 158 25.58 1.87 -12.21
CA THR A 158 25.54 0.39 -12.27
C THR A 158 24.22 -0.13 -11.71
N ASP A 159 23.73 0.46 -10.63
CA ASP A 159 22.47 0.07 -9.99
C ASP A 159 21.29 0.42 -10.89
N PHE A 160 21.30 1.62 -11.48
CA PHE A 160 20.31 2.01 -12.49
C PHE A 160 20.30 1.07 -13.71
N GLU A 161 21.47 0.70 -14.25
CA GLU A 161 21.58 -0.27 -15.36
C GLU A 161 21.05 -1.66 -14.96
N ASN A 162 21.32 -2.12 -13.74
CA ASN A 162 20.82 -3.40 -13.23
C ASN A 162 19.29 -3.39 -13.05
N PHE A 163 18.75 -2.34 -12.43
CA PHE A 163 17.33 -2.13 -12.24
C PHE A 163 16.59 -2.12 -13.58
N THR A 164 17.08 -1.33 -14.54
CA THR A 164 16.43 -1.20 -15.85
C THR A 164 16.46 -2.50 -16.65
N ARG A 165 17.55 -3.26 -16.57
CA ARG A 165 17.66 -4.59 -17.18
C ARG A 165 16.61 -5.58 -16.65
N LEU A 166 16.38 -5.62 -15.34
CA LEU A 166 15.38 -6.52 -14.74
C LEU A 166 13.96 -6.22 -15.24
N ILE A 167 13.65 -4.95 -15.45
CA ILE A 167 12.35 -4.54 -15.99
C ILE A 167 12.28 -4.85 -17.49
N ASP A 168 13.32 -4.52 -18.26
CA ASP A 168 13.38 -4.80 -19.71
C ASP A 168 13.13 -6.29 -20.01
N GLU A 169 13.75 -7.20 -19.25
CA GLU A 169 13.57 -8.66 -19.39
C GLU A 169 12.10 -9.10 -19.17
N LYS A 170 11.42 -8.50 -18.19
CA LYS A 170 10.01 -8.81 -17.89
C LYS A 170 9.04 -8.20 -18.89
N LEU A 171 9.32 -7.00 -19.40
CA LEU A 171 8.45 -6.36 -20.40
C LEU A 171 8.49 -7.12 -21.73
N GLN A 172 9.67 -7.61 -22.14
CA GLN A 172 9.83 -8.40 -23.35
C GLN A 172 9.02 -9.70 -23.33
N SER A 173 8.78 -10.27 -22.15
CA SER A 173 8.06 -11.53 -21.97
C SER A 173 6.57 -11.38 -21.63
N GLY A 174 6.12 -10.20 -21.14
CA GLY A 174 4.79 -10.06 -20.53
C GLY A 174 3.86 -8.98 -21.09
N CYS A 175 4.37 -7.86 -21.62
CA CYS A 175 3.52 -6.75 -22.07
C CYS A 175 4.23 -5.81 -23.08
N THR A 176 4.33 -6.25 -24.33
CA THR A 176 5.05 -5.52 -25.39
C THR A 176 4.52 -4.12 -25.69
N ASN A 177 3.24 -3.85 -25.38
CA ASN A 177 2.63 -2.54 -25.61
C ASN A 177 3.15 -1.46 -24.64
N SER A 178 3.86 -1.85 -23.59
CA SER A 178 4.34 -0.97 -22.52
C SER A 178 5.78 -0.46 -22.73
N ILE A 179 6.47 -0.91 -23.80
CA ILE A 179 7.89 -0.60 -24.04
C ILE A 179 8.16 0.90 -24.25
N ASN A 180 7.28 1.60 -24.97
CA ASN A 180 7.45 3.03 -25.22
C ASN A 180 7.31 3.84 -23.92
N SER A 181 6.25 3.57 -23.14
CA SER A 181 6.05 4.19 -21.82
C SER A 181 7.19 3.89 -20.87
N TRP A 182 7.74 2.67 -20.91
CA TRP A 182 8.93 2.34 -20.11
C TRP A 182 10.15 3.16 -20.51
N THR A 183 10.36 3.40 -21.80
CA THR A 183 11.48 4.24 -22.27
C THR A 183 11.37 5.67 -21.73
N GLU A 184 10.17 6.23 -21.69
CA GLU A 184 9.91 7.56 -21.09
C GLU A 184 10.19 7.55 -19.59
N ILE A 185 9.68 6.56 -18.85
CA ILE A 185 9.89 6.41 -17.41
C ILE A 185 11.40 6.28 -17.08
N LYS A 186 12.16 5.50 -17.86
CA LYS A 186 13.62 5.41 -17.71
C LYS A 186 14.28 6.78 -17.83
N GLY A 187 13.87 7.57 -18.82
CA GLY A 187 14.36 8.93 -19.01
C GLY A 187 14.02 9.85 -17.83
N GLU A 188 12.81 9.74 -17.29
CA GLU A 188 12.38 10.52 -16.12
C GLU A 188 13.21 10.17 -14.87
N ILE A 189 13.38 8.89 -14.54
CA ILE A 189 14.18 8.44 -13.38
C ILE A 189 15.62 8.97 -13.48
N ASN A 190 16.27 8.80 -14.63
CA ASN A 190 17.63 9.28 -14.86
C ASN A 190 17.73 10.84 -14.89
N GLY A 191 16.60 11.53 -15.05
CA GLY A 191 16.52 12.99 -15.03
C GLY A 191 16.53 13.59 -13.62
N PHE A 192 16.14 12.83 -12.58
CA PHE A 192 16.10 13.31 -11.20
C PHE A 192 17.49 13.63 -10.62
N GLU A 193 18.57 13.02 -11.13
CA GLU A 193 19.94 13.31 -10.72
C GLU A 193 20.44 14.73 -11.07
N GLN A 194 19.63 15.53 -11.78
CA GLN A 194 20.04 16.84 -12.32
C GLN A 194 19.38 18.06 -11.63
N GLU A 195 18.54 17.87 -10.62
CA GLU A 195 18.06 19.00 -9.80
C GLU A 195 19.02 19.25 -8.61
N PRO A 196 19.66 20.43 -8.54
CA PRO A 196 20.68 20.76 -7.55
C PRO A 196 20.17 20.94 -6.12
#